data_AF-A0A660YZY0-F1
#
_entry.id   AF-A0A660YZY0-F1
#
_cell.length_a   1.000
_cell.length_b   1.000
_cell.length_c   1.000
_cell.angle_alpha   90.00
_cell.angle_beta   90.00
_cell.angle_gamma   90.00
#
_symmetry.space_group_name_H-M   'P 1'
#
loop_
_entity.id
_entity.type
_entity.pdbx_description
1 polymer ?
#
loop_
_entity_poly.entity_id
_entity_poly.type
_entity_poly.pdbx_seq_one_letter_code
_entity_poly.pdbx_strand_id
1 'polypeptide(L)'
;YIKNGKENKALNGKPLESITFIQCAGSRNEKHLPYCSSICCSVSLKQALYIREKFPDALIYIIYKDIRTPAQHELFYKRVQEEDNIFLTKGDVVNVNSNGNGEMIIDIDDTLLGEKIQIKSDVVVLATGMVPTTLAGEIETKEKTEEQEESDKKEETLDGKKEAESAEVGAKILNLAYRQGTDLPTLKYGFPDSHYICFPYETRRTGIYAAGCVRSPMDISASKNDAYGASLKAIQLLHAAKNGVAVHPRSGDQSYPDFFMQRCTQCKRCTEECPFGSLDEDEKGTPLPNPNRCRRCGICLGACPERIISFKDYSIHSISSMIKAVDIPDEFEEKPRILAFLCENDAYPSLDIVGKYHLQYDPNIRVIPVRCLGAVNVVWIADALSMGFDGIIMIGCKHGDDYQCHYIKGSELAEQRMENVQEKLKQLVLEPERVQMFNLSLDEYNKIPTIFNDFVEEITEMGFNPYKGM
;
A
#
# COMPACT_ATOMS: atom_id res chain seq x y z
N TYR A 1 -29.07 -30.54 -0.15
CA TYR A 1 -28.66 -29.33 0.60
C TYR A 1 -28.83 -29.59 2.09
N ILE A 2 -28.03 -28.98 2.98
CA ILE A 2 -28.17 -29.17 4.44
C ILE A 2 -29.13 -28.10 4.96
N LYS A 3 -30.31 -28.51 5.42
CA LYS A 3 -31.23 -27.65 6.18
C LYS A 3 -31.38 -28.25 7.56
N ASN A 4 -31.01 -27.51 8.61
CA ASN A 4 -31.04 -27.96 10.01
C ASN A 4 -30.24 -29.25 10.26
N GLY A 5 -29.05 -29.39 9.65
CA GLY A 5 -28.18 -30.55 9.88
C GLY A 5 -28.65 -31.87 9.24
N LYS A 6 -29.74 -31.87 8.46
CA LYS A 6 -30.21 -33.05 7.71
C LYS A 6 -29.97 -32.88 6.22
N GLU A 7 -29.48 -33.94 5.57
CA GLU A 7 -29.39 -34.01 4.12
C GLU A 7 -30.80 -33.98 3.53
N ASN A 8 -31.14 -32.90 2.84
CA ASN A 8 -32.40 -32.78 2.15
C ASN A 8 -32.20 -33.04 0.66
N LYS A 9 -32.90 -34.06 0.14
CA LYS A 9 -32.89 -34.50 -1.25
C LYS A 9 -33.91 -33.76 -2.14
N ALA A 10 -34.71 -32.86 -1.57
CA ALA A 10 -35.80 -32.22 -2.29
C ALA A 10 -36.03 -30.78 -1.80
N LEU A 11 -36.13 -29.78 -2.66
CA LEU A 11 -36.58 -28.43 -2.27
C LEU A 11 -38.11 -28.44 -2.23
N ASN A 12 -38.71 -28.14 -1.08
CA ASN A 12 -40.18 -28.18 -0.89
C ASN A 12 -40.84 -29.53 -1.28
N GLY A 13 -40.12 -30.65 -1.14
CA GLY A 13 -40.64 -31.99 -1.45
C GLY A 13 -40.55 -32.38 -2.93
N LYS A 14 -39.99 -31.54 -3.81
CA LYS A 14 -39.69 -31.88 -5.21
C LYS A 14 -38.20 -32.16 -5.45
N PRO A 15 -37.84 -33.11 -6.34
CA PRO A 15 -36.46 -33.27 -6.79
C PRO A 15 -35.96 -31.97 -7.42
N LEU A 16 -34.67 -31.66 -7.24
CA LEU A 16 -34.03 -30.50 -7.87
C LEU A 16 -33.70 -30.86 -9.31
N GLU A 17 -34.38 -30.22 -10.26
CA GLU A 17 -34.21 -30.48 -11.70
C GLU A 17 -33.31 -29.42 -12.35
N SER A 18 -33.33 -28.18 -11.83
CA SER A 18 -32.57 -27.06 -12.38
C SER A 18 -31.97 -26.14 -11.30
N ILE A 19 -30.68 -25.81 -11.43
CA ILE A 19 -29.96 -24.90 -10.54
C ILE A 19 -29.18 -23.87 -11.36
N THR A 20 -29.29 -22.60 -11.00
CA THR A 20 -28.56 -21.50 -11.65
C THR A 20 -27.65 -20.80 -10.67
N PHE A 21 -26.35 -20.80 -10.92
CA PHE A 21 -25.35 -19.99 -10.21
C PHE A 21 -25.19 -18.64 -10.89
N ILE A 22 -25.28 -17.57 -10.11
CA ILE A 22 -24.98 -16.20 -10.56
C ILE A 22 -23.62 -15.81 -10.02
N GLN A 23 -22.62 -15.69 -10.90
CA GLN A 23 -21.29 -15.20 -10.51
C GLN A 23 -21.33 -13.71 -10.22
N CYS A 24 -20.34 -13.26 -9.43
CA CYS A 24 -20.17 -11.85 -9.07
C CYS A 24 -21.43 -11.24 -8.42
N ALA A 25 -22.23 -12.03 -7.68
CA ALA A 25 -23.41 -11.52 -7.00
C ALA A 25 -22.99 -10.48 -5.94
N GLY A 26 -23.24 -9.21 -6.23
CA GLY A 26 -22.78 -8.06 -5.43
C GLY A 26 -21.30 -7.70 -5.58
N SER A 27 -20.48 -8.53 -6.26
CA SER A 27 -19.05 -8.27 -6.49
C SER A 27 -18.79 -7.66 -7.87
N ARG A 28 -17.65 -6.97 -8.02
CA ARG A 28 -17.33 -6.20 -9.24
C ARG A 28 -18.50 -5.29 -9.64
N ASN A 29 -19.06 -4.62 -8.62
CA ASN A 29 -20.12 -3.63 -8.73
C ASN A 29 -19.67 -2.39 -7.95
N GLU A 30 -19.50 -1.28 -8.66
CA GLU A 30 -19.03 -0.01 -8.08
C GLU A 30 -19.92 0.49 -6.93
N LYS A 31 -21.21 0.16 -6.97
CA LYS A 31 -22.21 0.55 -5.95
C LYS A 31 -22.32 -0.42 -4.77
N HIS A 32 -21.58 -1.54 -4.77
CA HIS A 32 -21.61 -2.51 -3.67
C HIS A 32 -20.21 -3.01 -3.29
N LEU A 33 -19.73 -4.11 -3.88
CA LEU A 33 -18.34 -4.55 -3.72
C LEU A 33 -17.59 -4.32 -5.03
N PRO A 34 -16.75 -3.27 -5.13
CA PRO A 34 -16.09 -2.87 -6.37
C PRO A 34 -14.95 -3.81 -6.80
N TYR A 35 -14.63 -4.82 -5.99
CA TYR A 35 -13.52 -5.75 -6.23
C TYR A 35 -13.99 -7.18 -6.51
N CYS A 36 -13.07 -7.98 -7.07
CA CYS A 36 -13.26 -9.41 -7.25
C CYS A 36 -12.91 -10.15 -5.95
N SER A 37 -13.73 -11.14 -5.59
CA SER A 37 -13.48 -11.97 -4.40
C SER A 37 -12.60 -13.20 -4.65
N SER A 38 -11.99 -13.31 -5.83
CA SER A 38 -10.99 -14.33 -6.25
C SER A 38 -11.42 -15.81 -6.24
N ILE A 39 -12.42 -16.20 -5.46
CA ILE A 39 -12.73 -17.61 -5.16
C ILE A 39 -14.13 -18.05 -5.60
N CYS A 40 -15.03 -17.09 -5.85
CA CYS A 40 -16.44 -17.36 -6.18
C CYS A 40 -16.61 -18.25 -7.42
N CYS A 41 -15.81 -18.04 -8.47
CA CYS A 41 -15.81 -18.86 -9.68
C CYS A 41 -15.47 -20.34 -9.37
N SER A 42 -14.31 -20.59 -8.75
CA SER A 42 -13.86 -21.96 -8.43
C SER A 42 -14.80 -22.66 -7.45
N VAL A 43 -15.38 -21.94 -6.49
CA VAL A 43 -16.35 -22.52 -5.55
C VAL A 43 -17.62 -22.94 -6.26
N SER A 44 -18.12 -22.13 -7.20
CA SER A 44 -19.33 -22.45 -7.95
C SER A 44 -19.12 -23.65 -8.87
N LEU A 45 -17.98 -23.72 -9.57
CA LEU A 45 -17.60 -24.88 -10.38
C LEU A 45 -17.53 -26.17 -9.54
N LYS A 46 -16.92 -26.11 -8.34
CA LYS A 46 -16.89 -27.23 -7.41
C LYS A 46 -18.28 -27.63 -6.90
N GLN A 47 -19.11 -26.66 -6.55
CA GLN A 47 -20.46 -26.94 -6.07
C GLN A 47 -21.35 -27.51 -7.17
N ALA A 48 -21.18 -27.08 -8.42
CA ALA A 48 -21.86 -27.68 -9.57
C ALA A 48 -21.58 -29.18 -9.67
N LEU A 49 -20.31 -29.58 -9.58
CA LEU A 49 -19.93 -31.00 -9.58
C LEU A 49 -20.53 -31.78 -8.40
N TYR A 50 -20.50 -31.22 -7.18
CA TYR A 50 -21.12 -31.85 -6.01
C TYR A 50 -22.63 -32.03 -6.17
N ILE A 51 -23.29 -31.13 -6.89
CA ILE A 51 -24.70 -31.24 -7.21
C ILE A 51 -24.90 -32.35 -8.25
N ARG A 52 -24.12 -32.39 -9.35
CA ARG A 52 -24.19 -33.46 -10.36
C ARG A 52 -23.97 -34.86 -9.77
N GLU A 53 -23.05 -34.99 -8.80
CA GLU A 53 -22.80 -36.25 -8.10
C GLU A 53 -24.02 -36.72 -7.31
N LYS A 54 -24.78 -35.80 -6.71
CA LYS A 54 -25.99 -36.11 -5.92
C LYS A 54 -27.27 -36.19 -6.75
N PHE A 55 -27.33 -35.43 -7.84
CA PHE A 55 -28.46 -35.31 -8.75
C PHE A 55 -27.96 -35.41 -10.21
N PRO A 56 -27.73 -36.64 -10.70
CA PRO A 56 -27.12 -36.90 -12.01
C PRO A 56 -27.96 -36.44 -13.20
N ASP A 57 -29.21 -36.05 -13.00
CA ASP A 57 -30.07 -35.51 -14.06
C ASP A 57 -30.32 -34.00 -13.94
N ALA A 58 -29.82 -33.35 -12.87
CA ALA A 58 -30.03 -31.91 -12.68
C ALA A 58 -29.26 -31.08 -13.72
N LEU A 59 -29.95 -30.11 -14.31
CA LEU A 59 -29.38 -29.10 -15.20
C LEU A 59 -28.78 -27.97 -14.35
N ILE A 60 -27.51 -27.66 -14.58
CA ILE A 60 -26.80 -26.61 -13.85
C ILE A 60 -26.38 -25.53 -14.82
N TYR A 61 -26.81 -24.30 -14.56
CA TYR A 61 -26.40 -23.11 -15.31
C TYR A 61 -25.45 -22.27 -14.47
N ILE A 62 -24.34 -21.81 -15.04
CA ILE A 62 -23.41 -20.87 -14.39
C ILE A 62 -23.34 -19.62 -15.28
N ILE A 63 -23.90 -18.52 -14.79
CA ILE A 63 -23.93 -17.23 -15.47
C ILE A 63 -22.76 -16.39 -14.96
N TYR A 64 -21.92 -15.88 -15.86
CA TYR A 64 -20.70 -15.16 -15.49
C TYR A 64 -20.40 -13.95 -16.37
N LYS A 65 -19.67 -12.98 -15.82
CA LYS A 65 -19.01 -11.91 -16.60
C LYS A 65 -17.70 -12.42 -17.20
N ASP A 66 -16.84 -12.91 -16.30
CA ASP A 66 -15.59 -13.61 -16.62
C ASP A 66 -15.41 -14.78 -15.65
N ILE A 67 -14.83 -15.89 -16.12
CA ILE A 67 -14.35 -16.95 -15.24
C ILE A 67 -12.92 -16.62 -14.83
N ARG A 68 -12.67 -16.55 -13.52
CA ARG A 68 -11.34 -16.28 -12.95
C ARG A 68 -10.83 -17.49 -12.19
N THR A 69 -10.09 -18.34 -12.89
CA THR A 69 -9.51 -19.60 -12.41
C THR A 69 -8.00 -19.64 -12.64
N PRO A 70 -7.22 -18.79 -11.94
CA PRO A 70 -5.79 -18.66 -12.23
C PRO A 70 -5.00 -19.95 -11.95
N ALA A 71 -3.88 -20.09 -12.65
CA ALA A 71 -2.93 -21.20 -12.52
C ALA A 71 -3.61 -22.57 -12.70
N GLN A 72 -3.39 -23.51 -11.76
CA GLN A 72 -3.89 -24.89 -11.86
C GLN A 72 -5.42 -24.99 -11.86
N HIS A 73 -6.13 -23.95 -11.37
CA HIS A 73 -7.59 -23.92 -11.38
C HIS A 73 -8.16 -23.86 -12.81
N GLU A 74 -7.37 -23.48 -13.80
CA GLU A 74 -7.79 -23.47 -15.20
C GLU A 74 -8.04 -24.89 -15.74
N LEU A 75 -7.23 -25.87 -15.30
CA LEU A 75 -7.45 -27.27 -15.63
C LEU A 75 -8.74 -27.80 -15.00
N PHE A 76 -9.06 -27.32 -13.80
CA PHE A 76 -10.31 -27.65 -13.13
C PHE A 76 -11.51 -27.04 -13.86
N TYR A 77 -11.42 -25.78 -14.28
CA TYR A 77 -12.42 -25.14 -15.14
C TYR A 77 -12.67 -25.95 -16.41
N LYS A 78 -11.60 -26.30 -17.14
CA LYS A 78 -11.69 -27.12 -18.36
C LYS A 78 -12.42 -28.44 -18.13
N ARG A 79 -12.07 -29.18 -17.07
CA ARG A 79 -12.78 -30.43 -16.73
C ARG A 79 -14.28 -30.19 -16.52
N VAL A 80 -14.66 -29.10 -15.87
CA VAL A 80 -16.09 -28.81 -15.61
C VAL A 80 -16.85 -28.49 -16.88
N GLN A 81 -16.19 -27.92 -17.89
CA GLN A 81 -16.80 -27.69 -19.21
C GLN A 81 -17.08 -28.99 -19.98
N GLU A 82 -16.38 -30.07 -19.65
CA GLU A 82 -16.56 -31.39 -20.27
C GLU A 82 -17.69 -32.19 -19.61
N GLU A 83 -18.32 -31.68 -18.55
CA GLU A 83 -19.41 -32.36 -17.83
C GLU A 83 -20.77 -32.14 -18.49
N ASP A 84 -21.46 -33.25 -18.74
CA ASP A 84 -22.85 -33.21 -19.20
C ASP A 84 -23.75 -32.50 -18.17
N ASN A 85 -24.73 -31.76 -18.68
CA ASN A 85 -25.71 -30.98 -17.92
C ASN A 85 -25.14 -29.81 -17.10
N ILE A 86 -23.87 -29.44 -17.28
CA ILE A 86 -23.34 -28.16 -16.80
C ILE A 86 -23.19 -27.20 -17.97
N PHE A 87 -23.94 -26.10 -17.92
CA PHE A 87 -23.96 -25.07 -18.95
C PHE A 87 -23.37 -23.78 -18.39
N LEU A 88 -22.42 -23.21 -19.12
CA LEU A 88 -21.79 -21.97 -18.75
C LEU A 88 -22.17 -20.92 -19.79
N THR A 89 -22.67 -19.78 -19.33
CA THR A 89 -23.05 -18.69 -20.21
C THR A 89 -22.47 -17.38 -19.71
N LYS A 90 -21.87 -16.62 -20.63
CA LYS A 90 -21.46 -15.26 -20.34
C LYS A 90 -22.67 -14.34 -20.50
N GLY A 91 -22.88 -13.48 -19.52
CA GLY A 91 -23.94 -12.47 -19.55
C GLY A 91 -24.15 -11.81 -18.20
N ASP A 92 -24.86 -10.68 -18.24
CA ASP A 92 -25.24 -9.89 -17.09
C ASP A 92 -26.66 -10.21 -16.66
N VAL A 93 -26.84 -10.58 -15.39
CA VAL A 93 -28.17 -10.80 -14.83
C VAL A 93 -28.82 -9.44 -14.54
N VAL A 94 -29.92 -9.15 -15.23
CA VAL A 94 -30.66 -7.90 -15.09
C VAL A 94 -31.77 -8.03 -14.06
N ASN A 95 -32.44 -9.18 -14.02
CA ASN A 95 -33.55 -9.41 -13.10
C ASN A 95 -33.68 -10.88 -12.68
N VAL A 96 -34.19 -11.10 -11.47
CA VAL A 96 -34.50 -12.42 -10.91
C VAL A 96 -35.89 -12.36 -10.29
N ASN A 97 -36.86 -12.98 -10.95
CA ASN A 97 -38.26 -12.96 -10.54
C ASN A 97 -38.74 -14.36 -10.13
N SER A 98 -39.69 -14.44 -9.21
CA SER A 98 -40.41 -15.69 -8.95
C SER A 98 -41.70 -15.74 -9.75
N ASN A 99 -42.01 -16.90 -10.35
CA ASN A 99 -43.25 -17.09 -11.11
C ASN A 99 -44.47 -17.46 -10.24
N GLY A 100 -44.35 -17.40 -8.91
CA GLY A 100 -45.42 -17.76 -7.97
C GLY A 100 -45.60 -19.27 -7.74
N ASN A 101 -45.05 -20.13 -8.59
CA ASN A 101 -45.10 -21.60 -8.45
C ASN A 101 -43.86 -22.20 -7.79
N GLY A 102 -42.93 -21.35 -7.33
CA GLY A 102 -41.66 -21.75 -6.70
C GLY A 102 -40.48 -21.87 -7.65
N GLU A 103 -40.68 -21.63 -8.95
CA GLU A 103 -39.60 -21.50 -9.94
C GLU A 103 -39.14 -20.04 -10.04
N MET A 104 -37.86 -19.87 -10.34
CA MET A 104 -37.19 -18.60 -10.54
C MET A 104 -36.93 -18.38 -12.04
N ILE A 105 -37.18 -17.16 -12.50
CA ILE A 105 -36.91 -16.69 -13.85
C ILE A 105 -35.76 -15.69 -13.78
N ILE A 106 -34.69 -15.97 -14.51
CA ILE A 106 -33.47 -15.18 -14.56
C ILE A 106 -33.35 -14.56 -15.95
N ASP A 107 -33.43 -13.23 -16.01
CA ASP A 107 -33.27 -12.47 -17.24
C ASP A 107 -31.81 -12.04 -17.40
N ILE A 108 -31.21 -12.42 -18.54
CA ILE A 108 -29.79 -12.24 -18.85
C ILE A 108 -29.66 -11.39 -20.11
N ASP A 109 -28.78 -10.38 -20.03
CA ASP A 109 -28.40 -9.50 -21.13
C ASP A 109 -26.87 -9.58 -21.39
N ASP A 110 -26.36 -8.83 -22.36
CA ASP A 110 -24.94 -8.80 -22.75
C ASP A 110 -24.35 -10.20 -22.96
N THR A 111 -25.12 -11.05 -23.64
CA THR A 111 -24.72 -12.42 -23.91
C THR A 111 -23.78 -12.49 -25.10
N LEU A 112 -23.02 -13.59 -25.23
CA LEU A 112 -22.12 -13.80 -26.39
C LEU A 112 -22.83 -13.75 -27.75
N LEU A 113 -24.14 -14.01 -27.76
CA LEU A 113 -24.97 -14.02 -28.96
C LEU A 113 -25.62 -12.65 -29.25
N GLY A 114 -25.51 -11.69 -28.33
CA GLY A 114 -26.17 -10.38 -28.42
C GLY A 114 -27.68 -10.42 -28.18
N GLU A 115 -28.24 -11.58 -27.89
CA GLU A 115 -29.67 -11.77 -27.60
C GLU A 115 -29.92 -11.82 -26.09
N LYS A 116 -31.10 -11.35 -25.69
CA LYS A 116 -31.57 -11.50 -24.31
C LYS A 116 -32.05 -12.92 -24.08
N ILE A 117 -31.54 -13.56 -23.04
CA ILE A 117 -31.84 -14.95 -22.71
C ILE A 117 -32.59 -15.00 -21.39
N GLN A 118 -33.57 -15.88 -21.30
CA GLN A 118 -34.28 -16.18 -20.06
C GLN A 118 -34.02 -17.61 -19.64
N ILE A 119 -33.53 -17.81 -18.41
CA ILE A 119 -33.31 -19.13 -17.81
C ILE A 119 -34.34 -19.35 -16.72
N LYS A 120 -34.99 -20.52 -16.72
CA LYS A 120 -35.85 -20.99 -15.63
C LYS A 120 -35.06 -21.93 -14.73
N SER A 121 -35.19 -21.76 -13.42
CA SER A 121 -34.45 -22.55 -12.44
C SER A 121 -35.26 -22.77 -11.17
N ASP A 122 -35.18 -23.96 -10.57
CA ASP A 122 -35.80 -24.26 -9.27
C ASP A 122 -35.06 -23.53 -8.14
N VAL A 123 -33.74 -23.40 -8.27
CA VAL A 123 -32.87 -22.74 -7.29
C VAL A 123 -31.95 -21.75 -7.98
N VAL A 124 -31.82 -20.58 -7.38
CA VAL A 124 -30.78 -19.60 -7.72
C VAL A 124 -29.76 -19.57 -6.60
N VAL A 125 -28.50 -19.77 -6.94
CA VAL A 125 -27.36 -19.67 -6.03
C VAL A 125 -26.59 -18.40 -6.34
N LEU A 126 -26.56 -17.47 -5.38
CA LEU A 126 -25.79 -16.25 -5.48
C LEU A 126 -24.35 -16.53 -5.03
N ALA A 127 -23.38 -16.43 -5.94
CA ALA A 127 -21.97 -16.53 -5.59
C ALA A 127 -21.49 -15.18 -5.01
N THR A 128 -21.79 -14.97 -3.73
CA THR A 128 -21.49 -13.73 -3.01
C THR A 128 -20.00 -13.54 -2.76
N GLY A 129 -19.60 -12.27 -2.64
CA GLY A 129 -18.22 -11.89 -2.37
C GLY A 129 -17.80 -12.08 -0.91
N MET A 130 -16.48 -11.96 -0.69
CA MET A 130 -15.89 -11.81 0.65
C MET A 130 -15.78 -10.33 1.01
N VAL A 131 -16.08 -10.03 2.26
CA VAL A 131 -15.90 -8.69 2.85
C VAL A 131 -14.96 -8.80 4.05
N PRO A 132 -14.20 -7.75 4.38
CA PRO A 132 -13.37 -7.76 5.57
C PRO A 132 -14.24 -7.87 6.84
N THR A 133 -13.72 -8.55 7.85
CA THR A 133 -14.41 -8.73 9.15
C THR A 133 -14.72 -7.40 9.85
N THR A 134 -13.94 -6.36 9.53
CA THR A 134 -14.14 -4.98 9.98
C THR A 134 -15.46 -4.37 9.50
N LEU A 135 -16.02 -4.85 8.39
CA LEU A 135 -17.32 -4.44 7.83
C LEU A 135 -18.50 -5.32 8.28
N ALA A 136 -18.28 -6.33 9.14
CA ALA A 136 -19.30 -7.33 9.50
C ALA A 136 -20.50 -6.80 10.32
N GLY A 137 -20.61 -5.48 10.52
CA GLY A 137 -21.80 -4.80 11.07
C GLY A 137 -22.24 -3.53 10.32
N GLU A 138 -21.48 -3.08 9.30
CA GLU A 138 -21.67 -1.79 8.62
C GLU A 138 -21.70 -1.92 7.08
N ILE A 139 -22.31 -2.98 6.54
CA ILE A 139 -22.66 -3.03 5.11
C ILE A 139 -23.96 -2.22 4.89
N GLU A 140 -24.00 -1.00 5.41
CA GLU A 140 -24.89 0.03 4.88
C GLU A 140 -24.02 0.95 4.04
N THR A 141 -24.42 1.11 2.80
CA THR A 141 -23.80 1.94 1.77
C THR A 141 -23.45 3.33 2.30
N LYS A 142 -22.22 3.51 2.80
CA LYS A 142 -21.60 4.83 2.86
C LYS A 142 -21.17 5.17 1.44
N GLU A 143 -22.07 5.79 0.69
CA GLU A 143 -21.68 6.66 -0.41
C GLU A 143 -20.66 7.65 0.17
N LYS A 144 -19.38 7.46 -0.15
CA LYS A 144 -18.35 8.47 0.13
C LYS A 144 -18.58 9.60 -0.86
N THR A 145 -19.43 10.56 -0.50
CA THR A 145 -19.36 11.90 -1.09
C THR A 145 -18.11 12.60 -0.55
N GLU A 146 -17.49 13.42 -1.39
CA GLU A 146 -16.28 14.22 -1.10
C GLU A 146 -16.45 15.19 0.09
N GLU A 147 -17.67 15.32 0.64
CA GLU A 147 -18.00 16.18 1.78
C GLU A 147 -17.85 15.51 3.17
N GLN A 148 -17.44 14.24 3.26
CA GLN A 148 -17.24 13.55 4.55
C GLN A 148 -15.84 13.72 5.17
N GLU A 149 -14.96 14.54 4.59
CA GLU A 149 -13.65 14.82 5.20
C GLU A 149 -13.73 15.66 6.49
N GLU A 150 -14.86 16.31 6.79
CA GLU A 150 -14.93 17.30 7.88
C GLU A 150 -15.76 16.93 9.12
N SER A 151 -16.40 15.75 9.21
CA SER A 151 -17.38 15.53 10.31
C SER A 151 -17.40 14.18 11.04
N ASP A 152 -16.34 13.38 10.99
CA ASP A 152 -16.24 12.24 11.91
C ASP A 152 -15.71 12.67 13.30
N LYS A 153 -16.54 12.40 14.31
CA LYS A 153 -16.35 12.69 15.73
C LYS A 153 -14.93 12.33 16.17
N LYS A 154 -14.25 13.26 16.85
CA LYS A 154 -12.94 13.10 17.50
C LYS A 154 -12.72 11.68 18.01
N GLU A 155 -12.03 10.84 17.24
CA GLU A 155 -11.71 9.49 17.65
C GLU A 155 -10.51 9.52 18.61
N GLU A 156 -10.64 8.75 19.68
CA GLU A 156 -9.62 8.59 20.71
C GLU A 156 -9.01 7.19 20.62
N THR A 157 -7.69 7.16 20.77
CA THR A 157 -6.91 5.94 21.02
C THR A 157 -7.40 5.22 22.29
N LEU A 158 -7.03 3.95 22.48
CA LEU A 158 -7.47 3.16 23.65
C LEU A 158 -7.11 3.84 24.98
N ASP A 159 -5.99 4.56 25.05
CA ASP A 159 -5.55 5.29 26.24
C ASP A 159 -6.13 6.72 26.34
N GLY A 160 -7.16 7.05 25.56
CA GLY A 160 -7.91 8.31 25.64
C GLY A 160 -7.22 9.50 24.97
N LYS A 161 -6.16 9.28 24.19
CA LYS A 161 -5.49 10.36 23.43
C LYS A 161 -6.18 10.58 22.09
N LYS A 162 -6.21 11.83 21.61
CA LYS A 162 -6.66 12.16 20.25
C LYS A 162 -5.83 11.36 19.24
N GLU A 163 -6.49 10.70 18.30
CA GLU A 163 -5.81 10.05 17.17
C GLU A 163 -5.05 11.09 16.33
N ALA A 164 -3.92 10.68 15.74
CA ALA A 164 -3.18 11.51 14.81
C ALA A 164 -4.09 11.85 13.62
N GLU A 165 -3.93 13.04 13.03
CA GLU A 165 -4.64 13.39 11.79
C GLU A 165 -4.34 12.40 10.65
N SER A 166 -3.19 11.74 10.72
CA SER A 166 -2.79 10.69 9.79
C SER A 166 -3.37 9.29 10.09
N ALA A 167 -4.15 9.13 11.17
CA ALA A 167 -4.72 7.85 11.56
C ALA A 167 -5.73 7.37 10.52
N GLU A 168 -5.69 6.08 10.19
CA GLU A 168 -6.58 5.51 9.18
C GLU A 168 -7.88 5.04 9.84
N VAL A 169 -8.99 5.46 9.23
CA VAL A 169 -10.35 5.05 9.62
C VAL A 169 -10.46 3.53 9.51
N GLY A 170 -10.80 2.86 10.60
CA GLY A 170 -10.72 1.41 10.67
C GLY A 170 -11.51 0.79 11.81
N ALA A 171 -11.48 -0.54 11.88
CA ALA A 171 -12.14 -1.31 12.93
C ALA A 171 -11.61 -0.99 14.32
N LYS A 172 -12.35 -1.42 15.35
CA LYS A 172 -11.98 -1.31 16.76
C LYS A 172 -11.96 -2.70 17.42
N ILE A 173 -11.32 -3.67 16.76
CA ILE A 173 -11.24 -5.07 17.20
C ILE A 173 -10.00 -5.27 18.07
N LEU A 174 -8.84 -4.79 17.61
CA LEU A 174 -7.56 -5.03 18.29
C LEU A 174 -7.34 -4.18 19.55
N ASN A 175 -8.02 -3.04 19.68
CA ASN A 175 -7.92 -2.12 20.83
C ASN A 175 -6.47 -1.74 21.14
N LEU A 176 -5.75 -1.20 20.15
CA LEU A 176 -4.36 -0.78 20.26
C LEU A 176 -4.24 0.63 20.83
N ALA A 177 -3.20 0.88 21.64
CA ALA A 177 -2.85 2.21 22.15
C ALA A 177 -1.81 2.90 21.24
N TYR A 178 -2.09 2.98 19.93
CA TYR A 178 -1.24 3.69 18.97
C TYR A 178 -1.88 5.04 18.65
N ARG A 179 -1.09 6.11 18.57
CA ARG A 179 -1.57 7.40 18.06
C ARG A 179 -2.23 7.30 16.67
N GLN A 180 -1.74 6.39 15.83
CA GLN A 180 -2.22 6.13 14.47
C GLN A 180 -3.52 5.29 14.42
N GLY A 181 -4.25 5.17 15.52
CA GLY A 181 -5.52 4.45 15.59
C GLY A 181 -5.47 3.12 16.34
N THR A 182 -6.66 2.65 16.72
CA THR A 182 -6.85 1.51 17.62
C THR A 182 -6.78 0.12 16.96
N ASP A 183 -6.53 0.03 15.66
CA ASP A 183 -6.49 -1.24 14.92
C ASP A 183 -5.45 -1.22 13.79
N LEU A 184 -5.49 -2.21 12.90
CA LEU A 184 -4.70 -2.26 11.69
C LEU A 184 -5.16 -1.13 10.75
N PRO A 185 -4.23 -0.31 10.24
CA PRO A 185 -4.52 0.61 9.14
C PRO A 185 -5.10 -0.18 7.96
N THR A 186 -6.04 0.40 7.20
CA THR A 186 -6.78 -0.33 6.16
C THR A 186 -6.62 0.32 4.79
N LEU A 187 -6.60 -0.52 3.76
CA LEU A 187 -6.74 -0.09 2.38
C LEU A 187 -8.13 0.49 2.13
N LYS A 188 -8.30 1.13 0.96
CA LYS A 188 -9.57 1.69 0.45
C LYS A 188 -10.82 0.80 0.68
N TYR A 189 -10.65 -0.52 0.68
CA TYR A 189 -11.74 -1.51 0.80
C TYR A 189 -11.87 -2.16 2.18
N GLY A 190 -11.21 -1.63 3.22
CA GLY A 190 -11.35 -2.07 4.62
C GLY A 190 -10.54 -3.32 4.99
N PHE A 191 -9.76 -3.86 4.06
CA PHE A 191 -8.77 -4.89 4.35
C PHE A 191 -7.49 -4.27 4.94
N PRO A 192 -6.77 -4.97 5.85
CA PRO A 192 -5.54 -4.45 6.43
C PRO A 192 -4.50 -4.05 5.37
N ASP A 193 -3.91 -2.87 5.55
CA ASP A 193 -2.82 -2.39 4.72
C ASP A 193 -1.50 -3.09 5.09
N SER A 194 -0.77 -3.43 4.03
CA SER A 194 0.52 -4.13 4.00
C SER A 194 1.29 -3.52 2.85
N HIS A 195 2.62 -3.42 2.97
CA HIS A 195 3.42 -3.10 1.79
C HIS A 195 3.53 -4.36 0.93
N TYR A 196 2.57 -4.57 0.02
CA TYR A 196 2.37 -5.84 -0.68
C TYR A 196 3.54 -6.29 -1.55
N ILE A 197 4.41 -5.37 -1.96
CA ILE A 197 5.52 -5.67 -2.87
C ILE A 197 6.74 -6.14 -2.07
N CYS A 198 7.13 -5.39 -1.03
CA CYS A 198 8.36 -5.66 -0.28
C CYS A 198 8.12 -6.40 1.05
N PHE A 199 6.96 -6.18 1.67
CA PHE A 199 6.57 -6.77 2.95
C PHE A 199 5.19 -7.46 2.84
N PRO A 200 5.06 -8.47 1.96
CA PRO A 200 3.78 -9.08 1.59
C PRO A 200 3.09 -9.84 2.71
N TYR A 201 3.73 -10.05 3.86
CA TYR A 201 3.18 -10.80 4.98
C TYR A 201 3.03 -9.95 6.24
N GLU A 202 3.50 -8.71 6.22
CA GLU A 202 3.59 -7.85 7.41
C GLU A 202 2.55 -6.73 7.38
N THR A 203 1.87 -6.49 8.49
CA THR A 203 1.02 -5.30 8.59
C THR A 203 1.87 -4.06 8.83
N ARG A 204 1.26 -2.88 8.76
CA ARG A 204 1.92 -1.64 9.19
C ARG A 204 2.21 -1.58 10.69
N ARG A 205 1.53 -2.38 11.51
CA ARG A 205 1.82 -2.48 12.94
C ARG A 205 2.97 -3.47 13.16
N THR A 206 4.13 -2.94 13.55
CA THR A 206 5.30 -3.78 13.86
C THR A 206 4.95 -4.82 14.92
N GLY A 207 5.16 -6.09 14.61
CA GLY A 207 4.84 -7.21 15.50
C GLY A 207 3.43 -7.76 15.41
N ILE A 208 2.55 -7.18 14.58
CA ILE A 208 1.22 -7.71 14.31
C ILE A 208 1.17 -8.18 12.87
N TYR A 209 0.76 -9.44 12.68
CA TYR A 209 0.65 -10.08 11.38
C TYR A 209 -0.80 -10.49 11.14
N ALA A 210 -1.26 -10.34 9.90
CA ALA A 210 -2.55 -10.85 9.45
C ALA A 210 -2.31 -12.04 8.51
N ALA A 211 -3.19 -13.04 8.58
CA ALA A 211 -3.10 -14.25 7.77
C ALA A 211 -4.48 -14.72 7.28
N GLY A 212 -4.53 -15.21 6.05
CA GLY A 212 -5.73 -15.72 5.41
C GLY A 212 -6.68 -14.62 4.95
N CYS A 213 -7.98 -14.95 4.85
CA CYS A 213 -9.00 -14.07 4.28
C CYS A 213 -9.20 -12.73 5.03
N VAL A 214 -8.57 -12.57 6.20
CA VAL A 214 -8.49 -11.27 6.91
C VAL A 214 -7.74 -10.24 6.07
N ARG A 215 -6.73 -10.65 5.31
CA ARG A 215 -5.91 -9.73 4.49
C ARG A 215 -6.54 -9.38 3.15
N SER A 216 -7.17 -10.36 2.51
CA SER A 216 -7.76 -10.20 1.19
C SER A 216 -8.60 -11.42 0.83
N PRO A 217 -9.52 -11.32 -0.14
CA PRO A 217 -10.25 -12.47 -0.64
C PRO A 217 -9.29 -13.49 -1.27
N MET A 218 -9.28 -14.71 -0.73
CA MET A 218 -8.35 -15.75 -1.17
C MET A 218 -8.92 -17.16 -0.98
N ASP A 219 -8.28 -18.13 -1.62
CA ASP A 219 -8.62 -19.55 -1.49
C ASP A 219 -7.87 -20.22 -0.30
N ILE A 220 -8.17 -21.50 -0.05
CA ILE A 220 -7.56 -22.26 1.05
C ILE A 220 -6.04 -22.42 0.85
N SER A 221 -5.57 -22.57 -0.39
CA SER A 221 -4.15 -22.76 -0.69
C SER A 221 -3.36 -21.47 -0.46
N ALA A 222 -3.87 -20.36 -0.99
CA ALA A 222 -3.33 -19.02 -0.77
C ALA A 222 -3.35 -18.66 0.73
N SER A 223 -4.45 -18.95 1.44
CA SER A 223 -4.55 -18.74 2.88
C SER A 223 -3.52 -19.53 3.69
N LYS A 224 -3.23 -20.78 3.30
CA LYS A 224 -2.15 -21.58 3.91
C LYS A 224 -0.78 -20.97 3.64
N ASN A 225 -0.48 -20.60 2.39
CA ASN A 225 0.80 -19.99 2.04
C ASN A 225 1.02 -18.66 2.76
N ASP A 226 -0.02 -17.86 2.86
CA ASP A 226 -0.01 -16.60 3.59
C ASP A 226 0.21 -16.82 5.10
N ALA A 227 -0.44 -17.80 5.70
CA ALA A 227 -0.20 -18.20 7.09
C ALA A 227 1.24 -18.68 7.33
N TYR A 228 1.83 -19.42 6.38
CA TYR A 228 3.24 -19.81 6.45
C TYR A 228 4.16 -18.59 6.38
N GLY A 229 3.92 -17.67 5.44
CA GLY A 229 4.67 -16.42 5.32
C GLY A 229 4.62 -15.58 6.61
N ALA A 230 3.41 -15.33 7.13
CA ALA A 230 3.21 -14.61 8.38
C ALA A 230 3.93 -15.28 9.57
N SER A 231 3.88 -16.62 9.66
CA SER A 231 4.56 -17.37 10.73
C SER A 231 6.08 -17.22 10.65
N LEU A 232 6.67 -17.32 9.46
CA LEU A 232 8.11 -17.15 9.26
C LEU A 232 8.56 -15.71 9.58
N LYS A 233 7.75 -14.71 9.22
CA LYS A 233 8.03 -13.31 9.58
C LYS A 233 7.93 -13.06 11.08
N ALA A 234 6.97 -13.67 11.77
CA ALA A 234 6.90 -13.61 13.22
C ALA A 234 8.14 -14.23 13.89
N ILE A 235 8.63 -15.37 13.39
CA ILE A 235 9.89 -15.97 13.87
C ILE A 235 11.08 -15.03 13.62
N GLN A 236 11.17 -14.45 12.42
CA GLN A 236 12.22 -13.47 12.08
C GLN A 236 12.21 -12.28 13.04
N LEU A 237 11.03 -11.74 13.34
CA LEU A 237 10.88 -10.64 14.30
C LEU A 237 11.36 -11.03 15.69
N LEU A 238 10.99 -12.21 16.20
CA LEU A 238 11.44 -12.66 17.52
C LEU A 238 12.97 -12.73 17.60
N HIS A 239 13.63 -13.20 16.53
CA HIS A 239 15.09 -13.18 16.42
C HIS A 239 15.65 -11.75 16.37
N ALA A 240 15.05 -10.86 15.58
CA ALA A 240 15.49 -9.48 15.47
C ALA A 240 15.34 -8.73 16.81
N ALA A 241 14.20 -8.88 17.47
CA ALA A 241 13.90 -8.29 18.77
C ALA A 241 14.88 -8.78 19.85
N LYS A 242 15.18 -10.09 19.89
CA LYS A 242 16.19 -10.66 20.80
C LYS A 242 17.56 -10.01 20.65
N ASN A 243 17.94 -9.64 19.42
CA ASN A 243 19.22 -9.04 19.11
C ASN A 243 19.18 -7.49 19.11
N GLY A 244 18.03 -6.87 19.39
CA GLY A 244 17.88 -5.41 19.38
C GLY A 244 18.04 -4.76 18.00
N VAL A 245 17.82 -5.52 16.92
CA VAL A 245 18.02 -5.05 15.54
C VAL A 245 16.69 -4.79 14.82
N ALA A 246 16.74 -4.02 13.73
CA ALA A 246 15.60 -3.89 12.83
C ALA A 246 15.31 -5.20 12.12
N VAL A 247 14.02 -5.47 11.97
CA VAL A 247 13.53 -6.57 11.14
C VAL A 247 13.33 -6.12 9.69
N HIS A 248 12.73 -4.93 9.48
CA HIS A 248 12.41 -4.39 8.16
C HIS A 248 11.96 -2.91 8.22
N PRO A 249 12.20 -2.12 7.17
CA PRO A 249 13.42 -2.06 6.37
C PRO A 249 14.67 -1.78 7.21
N ARG A 250 15.87 -1.79 6.61
CA ARG A 250 17.17 -1.69 7.30
C ARG A 250 17.43 -2.81 8.31
N SER A 251 17.26 -4.05 7.86
CA SER A 251 17.47 -5.24 8.71
C SER A 251 18.87 -5.26 9.32
N GLY A 252 18.97 -5.57 10.61
CA GLY A 252 20.25 -5.57 11.33
C GLY A 252 20.65 -4.22 11.93
N ASP A 253 19.99 -3.11 11.57
CA ASP A 253 20.28 -1.79 12.14
C ASP A 253 19.97 -1.79 13.65
N GLN A 254 20.96 -1.38 14.47
CA GLN A 254 20.86 -1.35 15.94
C GLN A 254 20.51 0.05 16.47
N SER A 255 20.49 1.07 15.61
CA SER A 255 20.27 2.45 16.00
C SER A 255 18.80 2.72 16.31
N TYR A 256 18.54 3.64 17.24
CA TYR A 256 17.21 4.17 17.52
C TYR A 256 17.27 5.70 17.53
N PRO A 257 16.14 6.38 17.35
CA PRO A 257 16.10 7.83 17.48
C PRO A 257 16.43 8.22 18.92
N ASP A 258 17.46 9.04 19.09
CA ASP A 258 17.88 9.69 20.33
C ASP A 258 17.47 11.16 20.28
N PHE A 259 17.01 11.68 21.43
CA PHE A 259 16.33 12.97 21.53
C PHE A 259 17.02 13.89 22.53
N PHE A 260 17.46 15.06 22.06
CA PHE A 260 17.90 16.13 22.94
C PHE A 260 16.73 16.95 23.49
N MET A 261 15.98 16.36 24.44
CA MET A 261 14.68 16.84 24.92
C MET A 261 14.68 18.28 25.46
N GLN A 262 15.81 18.80 25.93
CA GLN A 262 15.93 20.18 26.44
C GLN A 262 15.57 21.25 25.39
N ARG A 263 15.64 20.89 24.09
CA ARG A 263 15.28 21.78 22.98
C ARG A 263 13.93 21.44 22.34
N CYS A 264 13.17 20.52 22.91
CA CYS A 264 11.85 20.18 22.39
C CYS A 264 10.88 21.35 22.60
N THR A 265 10.21 21.77 21.52
CA THR A 265 9.17 22.81 21.54
C THR A 265 7.75 22.22 21.52
N GLN A 266 7.60 20.89 21.66
CA GLN A 266 6.30 20.21 21.68
C GLN A 266 5.43 20.49 20.44
N CYS A 267 6.07 20.72 19.29
CA CYS A 267 5.39 21.01 18.02
C CYS A 267 4.68 19.81 17.35
N LYS A 268 4.82 18.59 17.91
CA LYS A 268 4.13 17.35 17.48
C LYS A 268 4.40 16.83 16.06
N ARG A 269 5.16 17.54 15.23
CA ARG A 269 5.51 17.07 13.87
C ARG A 269 6.08 15.65 13.85
N CYS A 270 6.99 15.32 14.76
CA CYS A 270 7.61 13.99 14.80
C CYS A 270 6.63 12.86 15.20
N THR A 271 5.63 13.14 16.02
CA THR A 271 4.63 12.17 16.49
C THR A 271 3.53 11.97 15.45
N GLU A 272 3.17 13.03 14.71
CA GLU A 272 2.15 12.99 13.65
C GLU A 272 2.69 12.44 12.33
N GLU A 273 3.88 12.87 11.90
CA GLU A 273 4.48 12.40 10.65
C GLU A 273 5.01 10.96 10.75
N CYS A 274 5.02 10.32 11.93
CA CYS A 274 5.50 8.94 12.09
C CYS A 274 4.46 7.93 11.58
N PRO A 275 4.68 7.26 10.42
CA PRO A 275 3.66 6.40 9.81
C PRO A 275 3.42 5.08 10.57
N PHE A 276 4.25 4.80 11.58
CA PHE A 276 4.20 3.59 12.38
C PHE A 276 3.72 3.84 13.82
N GLY A 277 3.42 5.09 14.20
CA GLY A 277 3.01 5.44 15.56
C GLY A 277 4.05 5.06 16.60
N SER A 278 5.33 5.27 16.28
CA SER A 278 6.45 4.92 17.16
C SER A 278 6.73 5.95 18.25
N LEU A 279 6.18 7.15 18.12
CA LEU A 279 6.29 8.21 19.11
C LEU A 279 4.87 8.54 19.59
N ASP A 280 4.60 8.29 20.86
CA ASP A 280 3.39 8.77 21.54
C ASP A 280 3.68 10.16 22.14
N GLU A 281 2.77 10.70 22.94
CA GLU A 281 2.92 11.98 23.63
C GLU A 281 2.60 11.84 25.12
N ASP A 282 3.28 12.63 25.96
CA ASP A 282 2.84 12.92 27.33
C ASP A 282 1.74 14.00 27.35
N GLU A 283 1.25 14.34 28.55
CA GLU A 283 0.19 15.35 28.73
C GLU A 283 0.54 16.75 28.17
N LYS A 284 1.84 17.06 28.03
CA LYS A 284 2.34 18.33 27.51
C LYS A 284 2.60 18.28 25.99
N GLY A 285 2.42 17.13 25.34
CA GLY A 285 2.78 16.93 23.94
C GLY A 285 4.26 16.61 23.72
N THR A 286 5.01 16.30 24.78
CA THR A 286 6.40 15.85 24.65
C THR A 286 6.42 14.43 24.05
N PRO A 287 7.24 14.17 23.02
CA PRO A 287 7.28 12.85 22.40
C PRO A 287 7.76 11.78 23.38
N LEU A 288 7.03 10.66 23.45
CA LEU A 288 7.35 9.45 24.20
C LEU A 288 7.72 8.32 23.23
N PRO A 289 9.02 8.01 23.06
CA PRO A 289 9.44 6.99 22.11
C PRO A 289 9.04 5.57 22.54
N ASN A 290 8.56 4.79 21.57
CA ASN A 290 8.34 3.36 21.69
C ASN A 290 9.25 2.61 20.70
N PRO A 291 10.47 2.21 21.13
CA PRO A 291 11.47 1.60 20.27
C PRO A 291 10.97 0.35 19.52
N ASN A 292 10.08 -0.43 20.14
CA ASN A 292 9.57 -1.67 19.55
C ASN A 292 8.66 -1.45 18.34
N ARG A 293 8.14 -0.23 18.16
CA ARG A 293 7.32 0.16 17.00
C ARG A 293 8.19 0.75 15.87
N CYS A 294 9.38 1.26 16.20
CA CYS A 294 10.23 2.03 15.30
C CYS A 294 10.82 1.20 14.15
N ARG A 295 10.63 1.67 12.91
CA ARG A 295 11.25 1.10 11.71
C ARG A 295 12.52 1.83 11.25
N ARG A 296 13.08 2.70 12.10
CA ARG A 296 14.38 3.38 11.89
C ARG A 296 14.51 4.20 10.60
N CYS A 297 13.38 4.67 10.06
CA CYS A 297 13.31 5.39 8.79
C CYS A 297 13.96 6.79 8.80
N GLY A 298 14.06 7.43 9.98
CA GLY A 298 14.55 8.79 10.11
C GLY A 298 13.54 9.89 9.77
N ILE A 299 12.27 9.57 9.50
CA ILE A 299 11.24 10.58 9.19
C ILE A 299 11.11 11.61 10.32
N CYS A 300 11.15 11.18 11.59
CA CYS A 300 11.11 12.10 12.72
C CYS A 300 12.30 13.08 12.75
N LEU A 301 13.49 12.65 12.32
CA LEU A 301 14.68 13.51 12.16
C LEU A 301 14.46 14.57 11.08
N GLY A 302 13.89 14.19 9.94
CA GLY A 302 13.53 15.12 8.87
C GLY A 302 12.43 16.11 9.29
N ALA A 303 11.46 15.65 10.08
CA ALA A 303 10.31 16.43 10.54
C ALA A 303 10.65 17.48 11.62
N CYS A 304 11.66 17.22 12.46
CA CYS A 304 11.94 18.06 13.63
C CYS A 304 12.58 19.41 13.25
N PRO A 305 11.89 20.56 13.43
CA PRO A 305 12.45 21.87 13.11
C PRO A 305 13.59 22.25 14.05
N GLU A 306 13.52 21.81 15.31
CA GLU A 306 14.54 22.05 16.33
C GLU A 306 15.76 21.14 16.20
N ARG A 307 15.71 20.13 15.31
CA ARG A 307 16.82 19.24 15.01
C ARG A 307 17.34 18.50 16.24
N ILE A 308 16.43 18.11 17.14
CA ILE A 308 16.78 17.42 18.40
C ILE A 308 16.94 15.91 18.24
N ILE A 309 16.56 15.36 17.09
CA ILE A 309 16.46 13.91 16.86
C ILE A 309 17.63 13.47 16.01
N SER A 310 18.35 12.45 16.48
CA SER A 310 19.47 11.84 15.76
C SER A 310 19.48 10.32 15.97
N PHE A 311 20.28 9.59 15.20
CA PHE A 311 20.60 8.19 15.43
C PHE A 311 22.11 8.09 15.64
N LYS A 312 22.55 7.04 16.34
CA LYS A 312 23.96 6.81 16.66
C LYS A 312 24.88 6.87 15.42
N ASP A 313 24.39 6.41 14.28
CA ASP A 313 25.08 6.29 13.00
C ASP A 313 24.47 7.17 11.90
N TYR A 314 23.45 7.98 12.20
CA TYR A 314 22.76 8.81 11.20
C TYR A 314 22.20 10.09 11.85
N SER A 315 22.76 11.23 11.48
CA SER A 315 22.42 12.53 12.05
C SER A 315 22.44 13.62 10.98
N ILE A 316 21.89 14.79 11.33
CA ILE A 316 22.02 15.96 10.46
C ILE A 316 23.49 16.29 10.21
N HIS A 317 24.31 16.24 11.25
CA HIS A 317 25.74 16.51 11.15
C HIS A 317 26.47 15.53 10.24
N SER A 318 26.17 14.23 10.30
CA SER A 318 26.87 13.24 9.47
C SER A 318 26.60 13.46 7.98
N ILE A 319 25.36 13.77 7.60
CA ILE A 319 25.02 14.06 6.19
C ILE A 319 25.56 15.42 5.76
N SER A 320 25.45 16.47 6.59
CA SER A 320 26.10 17.76 6.29
C SER A 320 27.62 17.63 6.12
N SER A 321 28.26 16.72 6.85
CA SER A 321 29.70 16.43 6.68
C SER A 321 30.00 15.75 5.34
N MET A 322 29.12 14.86 4.86
CA MET A 322 29.24 14.26 3.52
C MET A 322 29.07 15.30 2.42
N ILE A 323 28.07 16.19 2.55
CA ILE A 323 27.86 17.32 1.61
C ILE A 323 29.13 18.18 1.57
N LYS A 324 29.69 18.51 2.74
CA LYS A 324 30.92 19.31 2.86
C LYS A 324 32.17 18.67 2.29
N ALA A 325 32.19 17.34 2.20
CA ALA A 325 33.31 16.60 1.65
C ALA A 325 33.27 16.53 0.11
N VAL A 326 32.16 16.93 -0.52
CA VAL A 326 32.07 16.98 -1.97
C VAL A 326 32.83 18.18 -2.50
N ASP A 327 33.71 17.92 -3.45
CA ASP A 327 34.46 18.93 -4.19
C ASP A 327 33.53 19.72 -5.14
N ILE A 328 33.50 21.04 -4.94
CA ILE A 328 32.74 21.99 -5.76
C ILE A 328 33.73 22.66 -6.72
N PRO A 329 33.59 22.43 -8.05
CA PRO A 329 34.41 23.10 -9.04
C PRO A 329 34.29 24.61 -8.93
N ASP A 330 35.39 25.32 -9.22
CA ASP A 330 35.36 26.77 -9.32
C ASP A 330 34.46 27.23 -10.48
N GLU A 331 33.97 28.47 -10.42
CA GLU A 331 33.10 29.06 -11.44
C GLU A 331 33.72 29.04 -12.84
N PHE A 332 35.06 29.11 -12.92
CA PHE A 332 35.81 29.09 -14.17
C PHE A 332 35.99 27.70 -14.79
N GLU A 333 35.68 26.62 -14.05
CA GLU A 333 35.80 25.26 -14.59
C GLU A 333 34.65 24.87 -15.53
N GLU A 334 33.62 25.72 -15.64
CA GLU A 334 32.44 25.53 -16.49
C GLU A 334 31.72 24.18 -16.31
N LYS A 335 31.80 23.59 -15.10
CA LYS A 335 31.17 22.31 -14.78
C LYS A 335 30.12 22.47 -13.70
N PRO A 336 28.86 22.05 -13.92
CA PRO A 336 27.89 22.00 -12.84
C PRO A 336 28.31 20.97 -11.79
N ARG A 337 27.82 21.13 -10.56
CA ARG A 337 27.92 20.12 -9.51
C ARG A 337 26.54 19.90 -8.92
N ILE A 338 26.01 18.72 -9.18
CA ILE A 338 24.67 18.33 -8.75
C ILE A 338 24.74 17.38 -7.56
N LEU A 339 23.96 17.64 -6.52
CA LEU A 339 23.78 16.73 -5.40
C LEU A 339 22.54 15.87 -5.62
N ALA A 340 22.68 14.56 -5.52
CA ALA A 340 21.58 13.62 -5.60
C ALA A 340 21.34 12.93 -4.25
N PHE A 341 20.22 13.23 -3.58
CA PHE A 341 19.76 12.41 -2.45
C PHE A 341 18.91 11.25 -2.95
N LEU A 342 19.41 10.02 -2.78
CA LEU A 342 18.69 8.83 -3.20
C LEU A 342 18.18 8.06 -1.98
N CYS A 343 16.89 7.73 -1.97
CA CYS A 343 16.34 6.80 -1.00
C CYS A 343 17.07 5.44 -1.11
N GLU A 344 17.58 4.94 0.01
CA GLU A 344 18.31 3.67 0.09
C GLU A 344 17.49 2.43 -0.30
N ASN A 345 16.17 2.53 -0.38
CA ASN A 345 15.32 1.35 -0.58
C ASN A 345 15.05 1.03 -2.06
N ASP A 346 14.63 2.03 -2.85
CA ASP A 346 14.36 1.83 -4.29
C ASP A 346 15.32 2.62 -5.19
N ALA A 347 15.52 3.91 -4.91
CA ALA A 347 16.29 4.79 -5.79
C ALA A 347 17.79 4.44 -5.84
N TYR A 348 18.43 4.21 -4.69
CA TYR A 348 19.83 3.84 -4.65
C TYR A 348 20.08 2.43 -5.23
N PRO A 349 19.29 1.39 -4.90
CA PRO A 349 19.41 0.09 -5.58
C PRO A 349 19.10 0.16 -7.08
N SER A 350 18.20 1.05 -7.52
CA SER A 350 17.98 1.30 -8.95
C SER A 350 19.24 1.85 -9.62
N LEU A 351 20.00 2.73 -8.95
CA LEU A 351 21.29 3.20 -9.45
C LEU A 351 22.33 2.06 -9.52
N ASP A 352 22.33 1.11 -8.57
CA ASP A 352 23.18 -0.08 -8.67
C ASP A 352 22.84 -0.91 -9.94
N ILE A 353 21.56 -1.01 -10.29
CA ILE A 353 21.09 -1.70 -11.50
C ILE A 353 21.53 -0.93 -12.77
N VAL A 354 21.45 0.41 -12.77
CA VAL A 354 22.00 1.27 -13.84
C VAL A 354 23.47 0.97 -14.06
N GLY A 355 24.27 0.90 -12.99
CA GLY A 355 25.69 0.55 -13.05
C GLY A 355 25.92 -0.87 -13.58
N LYS A 356 25.11 -1.85 -13.14
CA LYS A 356 25.16 -3.24 -13.61
C LYS A 356 24.90 -3.38 -15.11
N TYR A 357 24.01 -2.56 -15.68
CA TYR A 357 23.73 -2.54 -17.11
C TYR A 357 24.57 -1.54 -17.90
N HIS A 358 25.56 -0.91 -17.25
CA HIS A 358 26.44 0.09 -17.87
C HIS A 358 25.71 1.26 -18.52
N LEU A 359 24.54 1.63 -17.99
CA LEU A 359 23.81 2.80 -18.45
C LEU A 359 24.56 4.05 -17.98
N GLN A 360 24.79 4.98 -18.91
CA GLN A 360 25.61 6.17 -18.66
C GLN A 360 24.74 7.33 -18.20
N TYR A 361 25.23 8.10 -17.23
CA TYR A 361 24.65 9.37 -16.79
C TYR A 361 25.76 10.39 -16.56
N ASP A 362 25.41 11.66 -16.45
CA ASP A 362 26.37 12.76 -16.36
C ASP A 362 27.32 12.61 -15.13
N PRO A 363 28.65 12.72 -15.33
CA PRO A 363 29.64 12.51 -14.28
C PRO A 363 29.69 13.63 -13.23
N ASN A 364 28.92 14.71 -13.37
CA ASN A 364 28.88 15.81 -12.43
C ASN A 364 27.98 15.56 -11.22
N ILE A 365 27.18 14.50 -11.26
CA ILE A 365 26.27 14.12 -10.19
C ILE A 365 27.04 13.46 -9.04
N ARG A 366 26.70 13.84 -7.80
CA ARG A 366 27.25 13.27 -6.57
C ARG A 366 26.12 12.73 -5.74
N VAL A 367 26.15 11.42 -5.47
CA VAL A 367 25.07 10.73 -4.79
C VAL A 367 25.37 10.63 -3.30
N ILE A 368 24.42 11.04 -2.47
CA ILE A 368 24.38 10.75 -1.04
C ILE A 368 23.14 9.91 -0.76
N PRO A 369 23.28 8.62 -0.38
CA PRO A 369 22.13 7.82 0.02
C PRO A 369 21.56 8.35 1.34
N VAL A 370 20.23 8.35 1.42
CA VAL A 370 19.48 8.67 2.65
C VAL A 370 18.55 7.53 3.00
N ARG A 371 18.39 7.26 4.30
CA ARG A 371 17.52 6.16 4.78
C ARG A 371 16.14 6.18 4.15
N CYS A 372 15.59 7.38 3.99
CA CYS A 372 14.31 7.67 3.37
C CYS A 372 14.34 9.13 2.91
N LEU A 373 13.66 9.46 1.80
CA LEU A 373 13.47 10.88 1.45
C LEU A 373 12.73 11.66 2.55
N GLY A 374 11.80 11.02 3.26
CA GLY A 374 11.13 11.64 4.41
C GLY A 374 12.07 11.98 5.58
N ALA A 375 13.31 11.50 5.57
CA ALA A 375 14.35 11.90 6.52
C ALA A 375 15.16 13.12 6.07
N VAL A 376 15.00 13.57 4.81
CA VAL A 376 15.69 14.76 4.28
C VAL A 376 15.23 15.97 5.07
N ASN A 377 16.19 16.60 5.74
CA ASN A 377 15.98 17.81 6.50
C ASN A 377 16.30 19.02 5.61
N VAL A 378 15.50 20.08 5.71
CA VAL A 378 15.67 21.32 4.92
C VAL A 378 17.05 21.96 5.11
N VAL A 379 17.73 21.70 6.23
CA VAL A 379 19.10 22.18 6.47
C VAL A 379 20.10 21.57 5.49
N TRP A 380 19.92 20.32 5.05
CA TRP A 380 20.82 19.72 4.06
C TRP A 380 20.71 20.39 2.70
N ILE A 381 19.51 20.82 2.34
CA ILE A 381 19.27 21.57 1.10
C ILE A 381 19.94 22.94 1.18
N ALA A 382 19.73 23.65 2.30
CA ALA A 382 20.35 24.95 2.53
C ALA A 382 21.88 24.85 2.57
N ASP A 383 22.45 23.89 3.32
CA ASP A 383 23.89 23.65 3.41
C ASP A 383 24.49 23.39 2.02
N ALA A 384 23.85 22.56 1.20
CA ALA A 384 24.33 22.27 -0.15
C ALA A 384 24.29 23.50 -1.06
N LEU A 385 23.18 24.24 -1.10
CA LEU A 385 23.09 25.45 -1.93
C LEU A 385 24.07 26.53 -1.50
N SER A 386 24.25 26.74 -0.19
CA SER A 386 25.22 27.71 0.33
C SER A 386 26.68 27.32 0.08
N MET A 387 26.96 26.05 -0.24
CA MET A 387 28.28 25.57 -0.63
C MET A 387 28.57 25.72 -2.14
N GLY A 388 27.58 26.15 -2.93
CA GLY A 388 27.75 26.31 -4.38
C GLY A 388 27.38 25.08 -5.21
N PHE A 389 26.62 24.12 -4.66
CA PHE A 389 25.99 23.11 -5.52
C PHE A 389 25.01 23.79 -6.48
N ASP A 390 25.09 23.47 -7.76
CA ASP A 390 24.30 24.13 -8.80
C ASP A 390 22.85 23.69 -8.83
N GLY A 391 22.60 22.44 -8.41
CA GLY A 391 21.28 21.85 -8.28
C GLY A 391 21.26 20.66 -7.33
N ILE A 392 20.08 20.36 -6.80
CA ILE A 392 19.81 19.25 -5.90
C ILE A 392 18.66 18.44 -6.48
N ILE A 393 18.90 17.17 -6.72
CA ILE A 393 17.89 16.21 -7.14
C ILE A 393 17.62 15.21 -6.02
N MET A 394 16.36 14.92 -5.77
CA MET A 394 15.95 13.92 -4.78
C MET A 394 15.15 12.83 -5.47
N ILE A 395 15.53 11.57 -5.29
CA ILE A 395 14.80 10.45 -5.90
C ILE A 395 14.31 9.49 -4.82
N GLY A 396 12.99 9.33 -4.77
CA GLY A 396 12.27 8.55 -3.79
C GLY A 396 11.58 7.34 -4.38
N CYS A 397 11.04 6.52 -3.49
CA CYS A 397 10.13 5.44 -3.85
C CYS A 397 8.78 6.02 -4.30
N LYS A 398 8.09 5.35 -5.21
CA LYS A 398 6.68 5.67 -5.55
C LYS A 398 5.78 5.68 -4.30
N HIS A 399 4.91 6.69 -4.17
CA HIS A 399 3.87 6.80 -3.13
C HIS A 399 2.47 6.89 -3.75
N GLY A 400 1.41 6.98 -2.93
CA GLY A 400 0.01 6.97 -3.35
C GLY A 400 -0.65 5.60 -3.17
N ASP A 401 -1.73 5.34 -3.92
CA ASP A 401 -2.55 4.11 -3.78
C ASP A 401 -1.75 2.82 -4.02
N ASP A 402 -0.85 2.81 -5.01
CA ASP A 402 0.04 1.70 -5.35
C ASP A 402 1.49 2.00 -4.93
N TYR A 403 1.67 2.41 -3.68
CA TYR A 403 2.99 2.82 -3.18
C TYR A 403 4.01 1.66 -3.18
N GLN A 404 5.26 2.01 -3.49
CA GLN A 404 6.45 1.19 -3.20
C GLN A 404 7.29 1.78 -2.06
N CYS A 405 6.88 2.94 -1.53
CA CYS A 405 7.52 3.55 -0.38
C CYS A 405 7.61 2.57 0.80
N HIS A 406 8.83 2.16 1.10
CA HIS A 406 9.15 1.22 2.17
C HIS A 406 8.74 1.72 3.56
N TYR A 407 8.53 3.02 3.68
CA TYR A 407 8.06 3.69 4.89
C TYR A 407 6.68 4.33 4.74
N ILE A 408 5.88 3.83 3.78
CA ILE A 408 4.48 4.21 3.50
C ILE A 408 4.35 5.64 2.94
N LYS A 409 4.64 6.65 3.77
CA LYS A 409 4.45 8.08 3.45
C LYS A 409 5.76 8.85 3.30
N GLY A 410 6.89 8.16 3.26
CA GLY A 410 8.21 8.80 3.30
C GLY A 410 8.46 9.80 2.16
N SER A 411 8.18 9.39 0.92
CA SER A 411 8.33 10.27 -0.25
C SER A 411 7.26 11.36 -0.29
N GLU A 412 6.01 11.02 0.01
CA GLU A 412 4.88 11.98 0.10
C GLU A 412 5.17 13.11 1.09
N LEU A 413 5.66 12.78 2.29
CA LEU A 413 6.04 13.76 3.31
C LEU A 413 7.22 14.64 2.86
N ALA A 414 8.13 14.10 2.05
CA ALA A 414 9.22 14.89 1.51
C ALA A 414 8.69 15.90 0.48
N GLU A 415 7.81 15.47 -0.42
CA GLU A 415 7.16 16.33 -1.43
C GLU A 415 6.41 17.50 -0.79
N GLN A 416 5.56 17.23 0.21
CA GLN A 416 4.85 18.27 0.97
C GLN A 416 5.80 19.27 1.66
N ARG A 417 6.94 18.78 2.18
CA ARG A 417 7.96 19.67 2.76
C ARG A 417 8.70 20.47 1.70
N MET A 418 8.84 19.96 0.47
CA MET A 418 9.56 20.63 -0.61
C MET A 418 8.79 21.81 -1.19
N GLU A 419 7.46 21.77 -1.21
CA GLU A 419 6.64 22.94 -1.57
C GLU A 419 7.05 24.18 -0.75
N ASN A 420 7.24 23.98 0.57
CA ASN A 420 7.70 25.03 1.48
C ASN A 420 9.17 25.44 1.25
N VAL A 421 10.01 24.56 0.70
CA VAL A 421 11.41 24.88 0.37
C VAL A 421 11.48 25.74 -0.87
N GLN A 422 10.70 25.43 -1.90
CA GLN A 422 10.64 26.21 -3.14
C GLN A 422 10.27 27.67 -2.87
N GLU A 423 9.36 27.93 -1.93
CA GLU A 423 9.03 29.29 -1.49
C GLU A 423 10.22 30.02 -0.86
N LYS A 424 11.04 29.32 -0.06
CA LYS A 424 12.24 29.89 0.57
C LYS A 424 13.36 30.17 -0.44
N LEU A 425 13.52 29.34 -1.47
CA LEU A 425 14.51 29.57 -2.53
C LEU A 425 14.26 30.90 -3.24
N LYS A 426 12.99 31.23 -3.51
CA LYS A 426 12.60 32.53 -4.08
C LYS A 426 13.05 33.70 -3.20
N GLN A 427 12.99 33.57 -1.87
CA GLN A 427 13.45 34.59 -0.93
C GLN A 427 14.98 34.76 -0.94
N LEU A 428 15.72 33.70 -1.26
CA LEU A 428 17.18 33.70 -1.38
C LEU A 428 17.67 34.08 -2.78
N VAL A 429 16.78 34.50 -3.68
CA VAL A 429 17.08 34.84 -5.08
C VAL A 429 17.69 33.64 -5.82
N LEU A 430 17.19 32.44 -5.53
CA LEU A 430 17.50 31.21 -6.24
C LEU A 430 16.26 30.71 -6.97
N GLU A 431 16.47 30.16 -8.16
CA GLU A 431 15.43 29.53 -8.96
C GLU A 431 14.91 28.27 -8.23
N PRO A 432 13.59 28.13 -8.02
CA PRO A 432 12.98 26.94 -7.41
C PRO A 432 13.35 25.63 -8.10
N GLU A 433 13.54 25.69 -9.40
CA GLU A 433 13.88 24.57 -10.28
C GLU A 433 15.26 23.98 -9.96
N ARG A 434 16.11 24.68 -9.18
CA ARG A 434 17.38 24.10 -8.66
C ARG A 434 17.16 22.95 -7.69
N VAL A 435 15.96 22.75 -7.17
CA VAL A 435 15.63 21.64 -6.28
C VAL A 435 14.45 20.87 -6.84
N GLN A 436 14.71 19.69 -7.38
CA GLN A 436 13.69 18.82 -7.96
C GLN A 436 13.58 17.49 -7.23
N MET A 437 12.37 16.94 -7.21
CA MET A 437 12.09 15.64 -6.62
C MET A 437 11.39 14.74 -7.64
N PHE A 438 11.85 13.50 -7.71
CA PHE A 438 11.31 12.45 -8.56
C PHE A 438 10.97 11.22 -7.73
N ASN A 439 10.00 10.45 -8.20
CA ASN A 439 9.61 9.20 -7.58
C ASN A 439 9.66 8.09 -8.64
N LEU A 440 10.22 6.95 -8.28
CA LEU A 440 10.27 5.78 -9.15
C LEU A 440 10.05 4.49 -8.37
N SER A 441 9.63 3.45 -9.08
CA SER A 441 9.70 2.08 -8.61
C SER A 441 11.02 1.42 -9.04
N LEU A 442 11.41 0.34 -8.35
CA LEU A 442 12.69 -0.35 -8.60
C LEU A 442 12.83 -0.82 -10.06
N ASP A 443 11.73 -1.18 -10.72
CA ASP A 443 11.69 -1.62 -12.12
C ASP A 443 11.83 -0.48 -13.15
N GLU A 444 11.76 0.78 -12.70
CA GLU A 444 11.93 1.99 -13.52
C GLU A 444 13.37 2.53 -13.49
N TYR A 445 14.35 1.71 -13.08
CA TYR A 445 15.77 2.08 -12.98
C TYR A 445 16.32 2.72 -14.27
N ASN A 446 15.79 2.33 -15.43
CA ASN A 446 16.20 2.84 -16.74
C ASN A 446 15.86 4.32 -16.95
N LYS A 447 14.99 4.91 -16.11
CA LYS A 447 14.67 6.34 -16.14
C LYS A 447 15.71 7.22 -15.45
N ILE A 448 16.51 6.66 -14.51
CA ILE A 448 17.49 7.43 -13.74
C ILE A 448 18.47 8.19 -14.64
N PRO A 449 19.10 7.57 -15.67
CA PRO A 449 19.98 8.30 -16.58
C PRO A 449 19.33 9.50 -17.25
N THR A 450 18.10 9.34 -17.74
CA THR A 450 17.34 10.43 -18.36
C THR A 450 17.07 11.54 -17.35
N ILE A 451 16.51 11.21 -16.19
CA ILE A 451 16.25 12.17 -15.10
C ILE A 451 17.52 12.95 -14.73
N PHE A 452 18.64 12.25 -14.60
CA PHE A 452 19.94 12.84 -14.27
C PHE A 452 20.47 13.77 -15.35
N ASN A 453 20.48 13.32 -16.61
CA ASN A 453 21.02 14.10 -17.71
C ASN A 453 20.16 15.32 -18.02
N ASP A 454 18.84 15.15 -18.06
CA ASP A 454 17.88 16.23 -18.32
C ASP A 454 18.00 17.31 -17.23
N PHE A 455 18.15 16.91 -15.96
CA PHE A 455 18.34 17.87 -14.87
C PHE A 455 19.69 18.61 -14.95
N VAL A 456 20.77 17.92 -15.35
CA VAL A 456 22.06 18.60 -15.56
C VAL A 456 21.99 19.61 -16.71
N GLU A 457 21.30 19.26 -17.79
CA GLU A 457 21.06 20.15 -18.93
C GLU A 457 20.28 21.40 -18.48
N GLU A 458 19.16 21.22 -17.78
CA GLU A 458 18.34 22.31 -17.25
C GLU A 458 19.14 23.25 -16.33
N ILE A 459 19.95 22.70 -15.41
CA ILE A 459 20.80 23.52 -14.52
C ILE A 459 21.90 24.25 -15.28
N THR A 460 22.43 23.64 -16.35
CA THR A 460 23.46 24.27 -17.18
C THR A 460 22.87 25.44 -17.96
N GLU A 461 21.65 25.32 -18.49
CA GLU A 461 20.93 26.41 -19.16
C GLU A 461 20.60 27.57 -18.22
N MET A 462 20.26 27.26 -16.97
CA MET A 462 19.97 28.25 -15.91
C MET A 462 21.21 29.04 -15.46
N GLY A 463 22.39 28.45 -15.62
CA GLY A 463 23.65 28.99 -15.12
C GLY A 463 23.95 28.57 -13.68
N PHE A 464 25.21 28.78 -13.29
CA PHE A 464 25.74 28.30 -12.01
C PHE A 464 25.12 29.02 -10.82
N ASN A 465 25.14 28.32 -9.68
CA ASN A 465 24.64 28.86 -8.43
C ASN A 465 25.48 30.11 -8.03
N PRO A 466 24.85 31.26 -7.71
CA PRO A 466 25.54 32.48 -7.29
C PRO A 466 26.47 32.35 -6.08
N TYR A 467 26.27 31.32 -5.24
CA TYR A 467 27.12 31.02 -4.08
C TYR A 467 28.35 30.16 -4.44
N LYS A 468 28.51 29.75 -5.70
CA LYS A 468 29.66 28.97 -6.16
C LYS A 468 30.92 29.83 -6.17
N GLY A 469 31.97 29.36 -5.50
CA GLY A 469 33.25 30.08 -5.38
C GLY A 469 33.31 31.15 -4.27
N MET A 470 32.19 31.39 -3.55
CA MET A 470 32.15 32.24 -2.33
C MET A 470 32.48 31.44 -1.07
#